data_AF-B7P384-F1
#
_entry.id   AF-B7P384-F1
#
_cell.length_a   1.000
_cell.length_b   1.000
_cell.length_c   1.000
_cell.angle_alpha   90.00
_cell.angle_beta   90.00
_cell.angle_gamma   90.00
#
_symmetry.space_group_name_H-M   'P 1'
#
loop_
_entity.id
_entity.type
_entity.pdbx_description
1 polymer ?
#
loop_
_entity_poly.entity_id
_entity_poly.type
_entity_poly.pdbx_seq_one_letter_code
_entity_poly.pdbx_strand_id
1 'polypeptide(L)'
;METEVAFRCVGSMVQATVTCSAGHISNWESQPRCHGKPVGNILICSAIVFSGGSPTKVLRLFDIMGVASIRSTQFYEYQRCYLLPAVTDVWRAEQQALIDSLRGRPLRLAGDGRSDSPGFSAFYGTYSLLETTVNRIIHLELVKSTEVKSSCHMELEGLDRSLTYFAKEDLTVEVIVTDRHMQVSAYMKREHPLIQHRFDLWHVSKGIKKKIVALAKSPRHKSLERWLETITRHLYW
;
A
#
# COMPACT_ATOMS: atom_id res chain seq x y z
N MET A 1 -45.45 22.10 31.40
CA MET A 1 -44.63 21.63 30.26
C MET A 1 -43.66 20.61 30.79
N GLU A 2 -43.56 19.45 30.14
CA GLU A 2 -42.53 18.45 30.46
C GLU A 2 -41.20 18.83 29.81
N THR A 3 -40.11 18.23 30.26
CA THR A 3 -38.80 18.41 29.64
C THR A 3 -38.77 17.69 28.29
N GLU A 4 -38.44 18.39 27.22
CA GLU A 4 -38.33 17.84 25.86
C GLU A 4 -36.87 17.52 25.52
N VAL A 5 -36.62 16.38 24.89
CA VAL A 5 -35.28 15.98 24.42
C VAL A 5 -35.32 15.66 22.93
N ALA A 6 -34.55 16.42 22.15
CA ALA A 6 -34.38 16.20 20.72
C ALA A 6 -33.00 15.62 20.42
N PHE A 7 -32.96 14.54 19.64
CA PHE A 7 -31.70 13.90 19.23
C PHE A 7 -31.35 14.23 17.78
N ARG A 8 -30.06 14.44 17.51
CA ARG A 8 -29.52 14.64 16.17
C ARG A 8 -28.21 13.89 16.01
N CYS A 9 -28.02 13.23 14.87
CA CYS A 9 -26.74 12.60 14.52
C CYS A 9 -25.90 13.49 13.59
N VAL A 10 -24.61 13.61 13.89
CA VAL A 10 -23.59 14.28 13.06
C VAL A 10 -22.49 13.27 12.75
N GLY A 11 -22.74 12.43 11.74
CA GLY A 11 -21.94 11.23 11.50
C GLY A 11 -22.09 10.27 12.69
N SER A 12 -20.98 9.89 13.30
CA SER A 12 -20.95 9.04 14.49
C SER A 12 -21.39 9.72 15.80
N MET A 13 -21.50 11.04 15.83
CA MET A 13 -21.87 11.76 17.05
C MET A 13 -23.37 11.87 17.21
N VAL A 14 -23.87 11.47 18.37
CA VAL A 14 -25.20 11.84 18.85
C VAL A 14 -25.11 13.15 19.64
N GLN A 15 -25.98 14.10 19.29
CA GLN A 15 -26.23 15.33 20.03
C GLN A 15 -27.63 15.23 20.64
N ALA A 16 -27.78 15.66 21.89
CA ALA A 16 -29.06 15.80 22.56
C ALA A 16 -29.25 17.26 22.95
N THR A 17 -30.36 17.85 22.51
CA THR A 17 -30.80 19.18 22.94
C THR A 17 -31.97 19.00 23.90
N VAL A 18 -31.78 19.46 25.14
CA VAL A 18 -32.76 19.33 26.22
C VAL A 18 -33.35 20.70 26.51
N THR A 19 -34.68 20.80 26.41
CA THR A 19 -35.43 22.01 26.73
C THR A 19 -36.24 21.75 27.99
N CYS A 20 -35.93 22.45 29.08
CA CYS A 20 -36.66 22.26 30.33
C CYS A 20 -38.03 22.95 30.30
N SER A 21 -38.88 22.64 31.29
CA SER A 21 -40.21 23.24 31.45
C SER A 21 -40.23 24.77 31.56
N ALA A 22 -39.12 25.38 31.96
CA ALA A 22 -38.94 26.84 32.04
C ALA A 22 -38.31 27.45 30.76
N GLY A 23 -38.07 26.65 29.72
CA GLY A 23 -37.53 27.10 28.44
C GLY A 23 -35.99 27.18 28.35
N HIS A 24 -35.25 26.77 29.39
CA HIS A 24 -33.79 26.69 29.30
C HIS A 24 -33.35 25.57 28.35
N ILE A 25 -32.33 25.84 27.53
CA ILE A 25 -31.78 24.89 26.56
C ILE A 25 -30.39 24.44 27.02
N SER A 26 -30.16 23.13 27.03
CA SER A 26 -28.84 22.54 27.23
C SER A 26 -28.52 21.57 26.10
N ASN A 27 -27.24 21.54 25.68
CA ASN A 27 -26.77 20.66 24.63
C ASN A 27 -25.75 19.70 25.19
N TRP A 28 -25.93 18.42 24.90
CA TRP A 28 -24.99 17.36 25.21
C TRP A 28 -24.49 16.71 23.92
N GLU A 29 -23.19 16.40 23.88
CA GLU A 29 -22.56 15.69 22.77
C GLU A 29 -21.94 14.39 23.30
N SER A 30 -22.19 13.29 22.60
CA SER A 30 -21.67 11.95 22.96
C SER A 30 -20.15 11.81 22.87
N GLN A 31 -19.47 12.76 22.22
CA GLN A 31 -18.02 12.74 22.02
C GLN A 31 -17.48 14.16 21.82
N PRO A 32 -16.18 14.37 22.10
CA PRO A 32 -15.54 15.67 21.86
C PRO A 32 -15.38 15.96 20.36
N ARG A 33 -15.03 17.21 20.09
CA ARG A 33 -14.68 17.70 18.75
C ARG A 33 -13.20 18.05 18.67
N CYS A 34 -12.60 17.75 17.53
CA CYS A 34 -11.28 18.25 17.14
C CYS A 34 -11.47 19.20 15.96
N HIS A 35 -11.08 20.47 16.12
CA HIS A 35 -11.30 21.53 15.12
C HIS A 35 -12.73 21.56 14.55
N GLY A 36 -13.73 21.43 15.43
CA GLY A 36 -15.15 21.44 15.06
C GLY A 36 -15.69 20.13 14.47
N LYS A 37 -14.85 19.12 14.21
CA LYS A 37 -15.26 17.80 13.70
C LYS A 37 -15.39 16.79 14.86
N PRO A 38 -16.43 15.94 14.89
CA PRO A 38 -16.52 14.88 15.88
C PRO A 38 -15.35 13.91 15.77
N VAL A 39 -14.71 13.60 16.90
CA VAL A 39 -13.48 12.77 16.94
C VAL A 39 -13.73 11.37 16.36
N GLY A 40 -14.89 10.76 16.64
CA GLY A 40 -15.27 9.45 16.12
C GLY A 40 -15.36 9.40 14.60
N ASN A 41 -15.68 10.51 13.92
CA ASN A 41 -15.67 10.54 12.46
C ASN A 41 -14.23 10.38 11.94
N ILE A 42 -13.26 11.05 12.58
CA ILE A 42 -11.84 10.93 12.24
C ILE A 42 -11.36 9.51 12.53
N LEU A 43 -11.68 8.97 13.72
CA LEU A 43 -11.24 7.65 14.16
C LEU A 43 -11.81 6.52 13.29
N ILE A 44 -13.10 6.56 12.97
CA ILE A 44 -13.73 5.55 12.09
C ILE A 44 -13.09 5.58 10.70
N CYS A 45 -12.94 6.76 10.09
CA CYS A 45 -12.28 6.87 8.79
C CYS A 45 -10.84 6.33 8.84
N SER A 46 -10.08 6.72 9.88
CA SER A 46 -8.69 6.30 10.08
C SER A 46 -8.58 4.79 10.23
N ALA A 47 -9.42 4.20 11.09
CA ALA A 47 -9.45 2.77 11.33
C ALA A 47 -9.76 1.99 10.05
N ILE A 48 -10.72 2.44 9.24
CA ILE A 48 -11.04 1.82 7.95
C ILE A 48 -9.81 1.86 7.02
N VAL A 49 -9.21 3.03 6.83
CA VAL A 49 -8.09 3.19 5.87
C VAL A 49 -6.85 2.41 6.32
N PHE A 50 -6.43 2.57 7.58
CA PHE A 50 -5.16 2.02 8.06
C PHE A 50 -5.21 0.51 8.29
N SER A 51 -6.41 -0.08 8.46
CA SER A 51 -6.59 -1.54 8.50
C SER A 51 -6.77 -2.17 7.12
N GLY A 52 -6.88 -1.38 6.04
CA GLY A 52 -7.27 -1.88 4.71
C GLY A 52 -8.72 -2.36 4.66
N GLY A 53 -9.58 -1.87 5.56
CA GLY A 53 -10.99 -2.22 5.64
C GLY A 53 -11.81 -1.67 4.48
N SER A 54 -12.86 -2.38 4.09
CA SER A 54 -13.82 -1.88 3.10
C SER A 54 -14.79 -0.90 3.76
N PRO A 55 -14.82 0.39 3.35
CA PRO A 55 -15.75 1.37 3.92
C PRO A 55 -17.21 0.90 3.76
N THR A 56 -17.56 0.34 2.60
CA THR A 56 -18.91 -0.19 2.35
C THR A 56 -19.30 -1.27 3.36
N LYS A 57 -18.39 -2.20 3.68
CA LYS A 57 -18.68 -3.28 4.65
C LYS A 57 -18.83 -2.73 6.07
N VAL A 58 -17.93 -1.82 6.49
CA VAL A 58 -17.95 -1.24 7.84
C VAL A 58 -19.16 -0.35 8.05
N LEU A 59 -19.51 0.50 7.09
CA LEU A 59 -20.69 1.35 7.20
C LEU A 59 -21.99 0.53 7.18
N ARG A 60 -22.06 -0.54 6.38
CA ARG A 60 -23.18 -1.47 6.40
C ARG A 60 -23.32 -2.21 7.73
N LEU A 61 -22.20 -2.57 8.37
CA LEU A 61 -22.21 -3.18 9.70
C LEU A 61 -22.85 -2.24 10.73
N PHE A 62 -22.44 -0.96 10.76
CA PHE A 62 -23.04 0.02 11.67
C PHE A 62 -24.52 0.24 11.41
N ASP A 63 -24.93 0.27 10.14
CA ASP A 63 -26.33 0.39 9.73
C ASP A 63 -27.18 -0.77 10.27
N ILE A 64 -26.71 -2.02 10.12
CA ILE A 64 -27.38 -3.22 10.65
C ILE A 64 -27.47 -3.19 12.18
N MET A 65 -26.43 -2.68 12.85
CA MET A 65 -26.41 -2.56 14.31
C MET A 65 -27.27 -1.40 14.84
N GLY A 66 -27.75 -0.49 13.98
CA GLY A 66 -28.41 0.75 14.40
C GLY A 66 -27.46 1.75 15.07
N VAL A 67 -26.15 1.67 14.79
CA VAL A 67 -25.13 2.56 15.36
C VAL A 67 -24.98 3.78 14.45
N ALA A 68 -25.10 4.98 15.03
CA ALA A 68 -24.85 6.23 14.32
C ALA A 68 -23.44 6.22 13.71
N SER A 69 -23.34 6.50 12.41
CA SER A 69 -22.06 6.46 11.69
C SER A 69 -22.01 7.52 10.58
N ILE A 70 -20.82 7.69 10.03
CA ILE A 70 -20.57 8.56 8.88
C ILE A 70 -21.19 8.01 7.61
N ARG A 71 -21.50 8.90 6.67
CA ARG A 71 -21.90 8.52 5.31
C ARG A 71 -20.67 8.23 4.45
N SER A 72 -20.84 7.44 3.38
CA SER A 72 -19.76 7.16 2.42
C SER A 72 -19.14 8.43 1.84
N THR A 73 -19.94 9.47 1.56
CA THR A 73 -19.44 10.77 1.08
C THR A 73 -18.53 11.45 2.10
N GLN A 74 -18.91 11.42 3.38
CA GLN A 74 -18.07 11.93 4.47
C GLN A 74 -16.79 11.10 4.59
N PHE A 75 -16.86 9.78 4.49
CA PHE A 75 -15.67 8.93 4.50
C PHE A 75 -14.65 9.37 3.43
N TYR A 76 -15.08 9.52 2.17
CA TYR A 76 -14.18 9.93 1.08
C TYR A 76 -13.65 11.36 1.24
N GLU A 77 -14.46 12.27 1.78
CA GLU A 77 -13.99 13.61 2.13
C GLU A 77 -12.91 13.57 3.21
N TYR A 78 -13.11 12.77 4.27
CA TYR A 78 -12.14 12.63 5.34
C TYR A 78 -10.85 11.97 4.85
N GLN A 79 -10.98 10.92 4.03
CA GLN A 79 -9.86 10.25 3.40
C GLN A 79 -9.02 11.23 2.58
N ARG A 80 -9.65 11.99 1.67
CA ARG A 80 -8.97 12.92 0.78
C ARG A 80 -8.34 14.10 1.51
N CYS A 81 -9.07 14.71 2.45
CA CYS A 81 -8.67 15.99 3.03
C CYS A 81 -7.80 15.85 4.29
N TYR A 82 -7.81 14.71 4.98
CA TYR A 82 -7.07 14.55 6.24
C TYR A 82 -6.19 13.31 6.26
N LEU A 83 -6.73 12.15 5.86
CA LEU A 83 -5.98 10.89 6.03
C LEU A 83 -4.86 10.73 5.00
N LEU A 84 -5.11 10.98 3.72
CA LEU A 84 -4.08 10.89 2.69
C LEU A 84 -2.96 11.91 2.90
N PRO A 85 -3.24 13.18 3.25
CA PRO A 85 -2.19 14.13 3.67
C PRO A 85 -1.38 13.61 4.86
N ALA A 86 -2.04 13.15 5.93
CA ALA A 86 -1.35 12.65 7.12
C ALA A 86 -0.43 11.45 6.81
N VAL A 87 -0.90 10.50 5.99
CA VAL A 87 -0.07 9.36 5.54
C VAL A 87 1.11 9.85 4.70
N THR A 88 0.89 10.83 3.83
CA THR A 88 1.93 11.39 2.96
C THR A 88 3.00 12.10 3.78
N ASP A 89 2.61 12.86 4.81
CA ASP A 89 3.53 13.58 5.69
C ASP A 89 4.41 12.60 6.47
N VAL A 90 3.82 11.56 7.05
CA VAL A 90 4.57 10.50 7.76
C VAL A 90 5.49 9.75 6.80
N TRP A 91 4.98 9.37 5.61
CA TRP A 91 5.79 8.69 4.60
C TRP A 91 7.01 9.52 4.19
N ARG A 92 6.82 10.81 3.87
CA ARG A 92 7.91 11.70 3.46
C ARG A 92 8.95 11.88 4.57
N ALA A 93 8.51 12.05 5.81
CA ALA A 93 9.42 12.17 6.95
C ALA A 93 10.27 10.89 7.14
N GLU A 94 9.62 9.72 7.10
CA GLU A 94 10.30 8.42 7.21
C GLU A 94 11.24 8.15 6.03
N GLN A 95 10.80 8.46 4.81
CA GLN A 95 11.59 8.28 3.60
C GLN A 95 12.83 9.18 3.63
N GLN A 96 12.67 10.45 4.01
CA GLN A 96 13.78 11.40 4.11
C GLN A 96 14.80 10.94 5.16
N ALA A 97 14.33 10.55 6.34
CA ALA A 97 15.21 10.04 7.40
C ALA A 97 15.99 8.79 6.94
N LEU A 98 15.34 7.90 6.18
CA LEU A 98 15.98 6.73 5.59
C LEU A 98 17.03 7.11 4.54
N ILE A 99 16.69 8.02 3.62
CA ILE A 99 17.61 8.54 2.60
C ILE A 99 18.85 9.14 3.26
N ASP A 100 18.66 10.01 4.25
CA ASP A 100 19.76 10.68 4.94
C ASP A 100 20.67 9.68 5.66
N SER A 101 20.09 8.60 6.22
CA SER A 101 20.87 7.52 6.85
C SER A 101 21.70 6.68 5.87
N LEU A 102 21.33 6.69 4.58
CA LEU A 102 21.94 5.89 3.52
C LEU A 102 22.87 6.71 2.61
N ARG A 103 22.92 8.03 2.76
CA ARG A 103 23.81 8.91 1.97
C ARG A 103 25.27 8.45 2.07
N GLY A 104 25.98 8.54 0.95
CA GLY A 104 27.38 8.12 0.83
C GLY A 104 27.61 6.61 0.81
N ARG A 105 26.55 5.80 0.84
CA ARG A 105 26.63 4.34 0.71
C ARG A 105 25.96 3.89 -0.60
N PRO A 106 26.59 3.00 -1.37
CA PRO A 106 25.93 2.43 -2.54
C PRO A 106 24.72 1.58 -2.13
N LEU A 107 23.56 1.84 -2.73
CA LEU A 107 22.30 1.16 -2.45
C LEU A 107 22.26 -0.23 -3.11
N ARG A 108 21.63 -1.17 -2.40
CA ARG A 108 21.35 -2.51 -2.92
C ARG A 108 19.86 -2.74 -2.88
N LEU A 109 19.23 -2.66 -4.05
CA LEU A 109 17.79 -2.57 -4.17
C LEU A 109 17.16 -3.88 -4.65
N ALA A 110 15.96 -4.17 -4.18
CA ALA A 110 15.06 -5.15 -4.78
C ALA A 110 13.78 -4.43 -5.21
N GLY A 111 13.45 -4.53 -6.50
CA GLY A 111 12.31 -3.86 -7.12
C GLY A 111 11.24 -4.85 -7.56
N ASP A 112 9.99 -4.53 -7.26
CA ASP A 112 8.82 -5.31 -7.70
C ASP A 112 7.65 -4.40 -8.13
N GLY A 113 6.92 -4.86 -9.14
CA GLY A 113 5.77 -4.17 -9.72
C GLY A 113 4.46 -4.84 -9.33
N ARG A 114 3.51 -4.06 -8.85
CA ARG A 114 2.16 -4.53 -8.51
C ARG A 114 1.10 -3.77 -9.30
N SER A 115 0.25 -4.50 -10.02
CA SER A 115 -0.89 -3.94 -10.74
C SER A 115 -2.19 -4.00 -9.92
N ASP A 116 -3.08 -3.04 -10.16
CA ASP A 116 -4.41 -2.96 -9.53
C ASP A 116 -5.38 -4.04 -10.00
N SER A 117 -5.22 -4.54 -11.22
CA SER A 117 -6.02 -5.61 -11.80
C SER A 117 -5.17 -6.62 -12.59
N PRO A 118 -5.63 -7.87 -12.75
CA PRO A 118 -4.92 -8.88 -13.54
C PRO A 118 -4.95 -8.59 -15.04
N GLY A 119 -3.93 -9.08 -15.76
CA GLY A 119 -3.89 -9.05 -17.22
C GLY A 119 -3.50 -7.67 -17.79
N PHE A 120 -3.87 -7.43 -19.06
CA PHE A 120 -3.46 -6.24 -19.80
C PHE A 120 -4.35 -5.01 -19.57
N SER A 121 -5.32 -5.09 -18.64
CA SER A 121 -6.28 -4.02 -18.35
C SER A 121 -5.91 -3.15 -17.16
N ALA A 122 -4.74 -3.36 -16.54
CA ALA A 122 -4.33 -2.61 -15.37
C ALA A 122 -4.30 -1.10 -15.61
N PHE A 123 -4.89 -0.35 -14.70
CA PHE A 123 -5.00 1.10 -14.81
C PHE A 123 -3.96 1.81 -13.96
N TYR A 124 -3.66 1.24 -12.79
CA TYR A 124 -2.57 1.68 -11.92
C TYR A 124 -1.57 0.54 -11.67
N GLY A 125 -0.29 0.88 -11.75
CA GLY A 125 0.83 0.04 -11.35
C GLY A 125 1.65 0.77 -10.28
N THR A 126 1.94 0.08 -9.18
CA THR A 126 2.88 0.58 -8.16
C THR A 126 4.18 -0.18 -8.27
N TYR A 127 5.28 0.54 -8.47
CA TYR A 127 6.62 -0.02 -8.40
C TYR A 127 7.22 0.28 -7.04
N SER A 128 7.68 -0.76 -6.35
CA SER A 128 8.21 -0.65 -4.98
C SER A 128 9.66 -1.05 -4.94
N LEU A 129 10.48 -0.27 -4.23
CA LEU A 129 11.90 -0.54 -4.06
C LEU A 129 12.26 -0.70 -2.59
N LEU A 130 12.81 -1.86 -2.28
CA LEU A 130 13.32 -2.27 -0.99
C LEU A 130 14.85 -2.07 -0.97
N GLU A 131 15.37 -1.34 0.00
CA GLU A 131 16.80 -1.39 0.32
C GLU A 131 17.05 -2.67 1.14
N THR A 132 17.84 -3.57 0.58
CA THR A 132 17.99 -4.96 1.04
C THR A 132 18.93 -5.12 2.24
N THR A 133 19.82 -4.16 2.49
CA THR A 133 20.74 -4.20 3.65
C THR A 133 20.03 -3.82 4.94
N VAL A 134 19.08 -2.88 4.88
CA VAL A 134 18.28 -2.45 6.05
C VAL A 134 16.86 -3.01 6.06
N ASN A 135 16.45 -3.71 4.99
CA ASN A 135 15.12 -4.29 4.82
C ASN A 135 13.99 -3.26 4.99
N ARG A 136 14.16 -2.06 4.40
CA ARG A 136 13.12 -1.01 4.38
C ARG A 136 12.78 -0.57 2.97
N ILE A 137 11.49 -0.36 2.71
CA ILE A 137 11.04 0.27 1.47
C ILE A 137 11.58 1.70 1.44
N ILE A 138 12.39 2.00 0.44
CA ILE A 138 13.04 3.31 0.27
C ILE A 138 12.26 4.20 -0.71
N HIS A 139 11.54 3.61 -1.65
CA HIS A 139 10.79 4.36 -2.64
C HIS A 139 9.60 3.58 -3.20
N LEU A 140 8.57 4.32 -3.59
CA LEU A 140 7.34 3.83 -4.21
C LEU A 140 6.99 4.78 -5.35
N GLU A 141 6.73 4.24 -6.54
CA GLU A 141 6.29 5.01 -7.69
C GLU A 141 4.94 4.51 -8.18
N LEU A 142 3.97 5.41 -8.34
CA LEU A 142 2.65 5.10 -8.87
C LEU A 142 2.59 5.54 -10.34
N VAL A 143 2.45 4.58 -11.23
CA VAL A 143 2.32 4.81 -12.67
C VAL A 143 0.91 4.49 -13.11
N LYS A 144 0.33 5.40 -13.89
CA LYS A 144 -0.96 5.18 -14.52
C LYS A 144 -0.77 4.71 -15.96
N SER A 145 -1.57 3.75 -16.42
CA SER A 145 -1.41 3.18 -17.76
C SER A 145 -1.63 4.19 -18.89
N THR A 146 -2.30 5.32 -18.63
CA THR A 146 -2.47 6.44 -19.58
C THR A 146 -1.23 7.32 -19.72
N GLU A 147 -0.27 7.21 -18.81
CA GLU A 147 1.01 7.92 -18.87
C GLU A 147 2.04 7.16 -19.73
N VAL A 148 1.75 5.89 -20.03
CA VAL A 148 2.63 4.98 -20.77
C VAL A 148 1.88 4.35 -21.93
N LYS A 149 2.58 3.56 -22.75
CA LYS A 149 1.97 2.92 -23.93
C LYS A 149 0.89 1.90 -23.57
N SER A 150 1.06 1.20 -22.45
CA SER A 150 0.10 0.21 -21.94
C SER A 150 0.48 -0.24 -20.53
N SER A 151 -0.42 -1.00 -19.90
CA SER A 151 -0.21 -1.62 -18.59
C SER A 151 1.10 -2.41 -18.45
N CYS A 152 1.57 -3.06 -19.51
CA CYS A 152 2.83 -3.82 -19.47
C CYS A 152 4.09 -2.96 -19.44
N HIS A 153 3.97 -1.64 -19.67
CA HIS A 153 5.09 -0.70 -19.60
C HIS A 153 5.18 0.00 -18.24
N MET A 154 4.17 -0.12 -17.38
CA MET A 154 4.14 0.58 -16.09
C MET A 154 5.27 0.14 -15.15
N GLU A 155 5.66 -1.13 -15.20
CA GLU A 155 6.77 -1.65 -14.38
C GLU A 155 8.11 -1.01 -14.78
N LEU A 156 8.38 -0.95 -16.10
CA LEU A 156 9.60 -0.32 -16.60
C LEU A 156 9.62 1.18 -16.30
N GLU A 157 8.50 1.87 -16.51
CA GLU A 157 8.36 3.29 -16.21
C GLU A 157 8.57 3.56 -14.70
N GLY A 158 7.98 2.74 -13.84
CA GLY A 158 8.14 2.87 -12.40
C GLY A 158 9.59 2.72 -11.96
N LEU A 159 10.31 1.76 -12.56
CA LEU A 159 11.75 1.60 -12.34
C LEU A 159 12.56 2.81 -12.82
N ASP A 160 12.32 3.29 -14.04
CA ASP A 160 13.03 4.43 -14.64
C ASP A 160 12.87 5.72 -13.81
N ARG A 161 11.63 6.03 -13.41
CA ARG A 161 11.32 7.15 -12.52
C ARG A 161 12.02 7.02 -11.17
N SER A 162 12.05 5.80 -10.62
CA SER A 162 12.72 5.53 -9.35
C SER A 162 14.23 5.74 -9.42
N LEU A 163 14.89 5.24 -10.47
CA LEU A 163 16.32 5.45 -10.68
C LEU A 163 16.64 6.93 -10.90
N THR A 164 15.78 7.63 -11.64
CA THR A 164 15.87 9.10 -11.82
C THR A 164 15.73 9.84 -10.49
N TYR A 165 14.83 9.40 -9.61
CA TYR A 165 14.66 9.96 -8.28
C TYR A 165 15.92 9.79 -7.43
N PHE A 166 16.51 8.58 -7.37
CA PHE A 166 17.74 8.36 -6.62
C PHE A 166 18.93 9.18 -7.15
N ALA A 167 19.07 9.29 -8.47
CA ALA A 167 20.10 10.14 -9.07
C ALA A 167 19.95 11.61 -8.65
N LYS A 168 18.71 12.12 -8.56
CA LYS A 168 18.44 13.50 -8.08
C LYS A 168 18.75 13.68 -6.60
N GLU A 169 18.56 12.65 -5.79
CA GLU A 169 18.86 12.66 -4.35
C GLU A 169 20.35 12.41 -4.03
N ASP A 170 21.20 12.29 -5.06
CA ASP A 170 22.63 11.94 -4.95
C ASP A 170 22.86 10.57 -4.29
N LEU A 171 21.97 9.62 -4.60
CA LEU A 171 22.05 8.23 -4.14
C LEU A 171 22.59 7.35 -5.27
N THR A 172 23.70 6.67 -5.00
CA THR A 172 24.30 5.72 -5.94
C THR A 172 23.66 4.35 -5.77
N VAL A 173 23.18 3.75 -6.86
CA VAL A 173 22.67 2.37 -6.86
C VAL A 173 23.76 1.41 -7.36
N GLU A 174 24.20 0.48 -6.52
CA GLU A 174 25.20 -0.54 -6.89
C GLU A 174 24.54 -1.77 -7.51
N VAL A 175 23.51 -2.29 -6.84
CA VAL A 175 22.85 -3.54 -7.20
C VAL A 175 21.36 -3.29 -7.31
N ILE A 176 20.73 -3.86 -8.33
CA ILE A 176 19.27 -3.97 -8.38
C ILE A 176 18.84 -5.39 -8.72
N VAL A 177 17.94 -5.92 -7.91
CA VAL A 177 17.30 -7.23 -8.09
C VAL A 177 15.90 -6.98 -8.63
N THR A 178 15.55 -7.56 -9.77
CA THR A 178 14.20 -7.47 -10.33
C THR A 178 13.71 -8.83 -10.80
N ASP A 179 12.45 -8.87 -11.22
CA ASP A 179 11.91 -10.00 -11.95
C ASP A 179 12.59 -10.21 -13.31
N ARG A 180 12.38 -11.43 -13.86
CA ARG A 180 12.81 -11.78 -15.23
C ARG A 180 11.91 -11.14 -16.28
N HIS A 181 11.83 -9.81 -16.26
CA HIS A 181 11.10 -9.03 -17.24
C HIS A 181 12.04 -8.58 -18.37
N MET A 182 11.71 -8.95 -19.61
CA MET A 182 12.60 -8.73 -20.77
C MET A 182 12.86 -7.24 -21.02
N GLN A 183 11.85 -6.38 -20.88
CA GLN A 183 12.02 -4.94 -21.13
C GLN A 183 12.92 -4.29 -20.08
N VAL A 184 12.73 -4.65 -18.80
CA VAL A 184 13.59 -4.18 -17.69
C VAL A 184 15.03 -4.63 -17.88
N SER A 185 15.24 -5.91 -18.21
CA SER A 185 16.59 -6.43 -18.47
C SER A 185 17.29 -5.71 -19.63
N ALA A 186 16.59 -5.48 -20.74
CA ALA A 186 17.13 -4.75 -21.88
C ALA A 186 17.42 -3.28 -21.54
N TYR A 187 16.54 -2.64 -20.78
CA TYR A 187 16.71 -1.26 -20.32
C TYR A 187 17.91 -1.13 -19.38
N MET A 188 18.02 -1.97 -18.34
CA MET A 188 19.14 -1.93 -17.39
C MET A 188 20.48 -2.11 -18.10
N LYS A 189 20.55 -3.05 -19.05
CA LYS A 189 21.77 -3.27 -19.83
C LYS A 189 22.15 -2.09 -20.71
N ARG A 190 21.16 -1.36 -21.25
CA ARG A 190 21.38 -0.28 -22.22
C ARG A 190 21.63 1.06 -21.53
N GLU A 191 20.78 1.43 -20.57
CA GLU A 191 20.78 2.75 -19.94
C GLU A 191 21.62 2.79 -18.65
N HIS A 192 21.73 1.66 -17.94
CA HIS A 192 22.40 1.59 -16.62
C HIS A 192 23.44 0.46 -16.55
N PRO A 193 24.41 0.39 -17.48
CA PRO A 193 25.35 -0.74 -17.59
C PRO A 193 26.28 -0.90 -16.38
N LEU A 194 26.44 0.15 -15.56
CA LEU A 194 27.27 0.14 -14.35
C LEU A 194 26.53 -0.42 -13.13
N ILE A 195 25.19 -0.43 -13.15
CA ILE A 195 24.40 -1.03 -12.07
C ILE A 195 24.41 -2.55 -12.23
N GLN A 196 24.77 -3.26 -11.18
CA GLN A 196 24.75 -4.72 -11.18
C GLN A 196 23.30 -5.22 -11.12
N HIS A 197 22.75 -5.53 -12.30
CA HIS A 197 21.41 -6.11 -12.42
C HIS A 197 21.43 -7.63 -12.10
N ARG A 198 20.57 -8.04 -11.17
CA ARG A 198 20.38 -9.43 -10.74
C ARG A 198 18.90 -9.80 -10.85
N PHE A 199 18.63 -11.10 -10.92
CA PHE A 199 17.25 -11.60 -10.93
C PHE A 199 16.83 -12.11 -9.57
N ASP A 200 15.57 -11.89 -9.23
CA ASP A 200 14.97 -12.49 -8.05
C ASP A 200 14.98 -14.02 -8.15
N LEU A 201 15.71 -14.65 -7.24
CA LEU A 201 15.83 -16.09 -7.12
C LEU A 201 14.52 -16.74 -6.66
N TRP A 202 13.63 -16.01 -5.98
CA TRP A 202 12.34 -16.54 -5.55
C TRP A 202 11.48 -16.97 -6.74
N HIS A 203 11.43 -16.16 -7.81
CA HIS A 203 10.70 -16.52 -9.03
C HIS A 203 11.29 -17.77 -9.70
N VAL A 204 12.62 -17.92 -9.68
CA VAL A 204 13.33 -19.10 -10.22
C VAL A 204 12.97 -20.35 -9.41
N SER A 205 13.10 -20.25 -8.09
CA SER A 205 12.83 -21.31 -7.13
C SER A 205 11.37 -21.76 -7.20
N LYS A 206 10.43 -20.82 -7.27
CA LYS A 206 8.99 -21.08 -7.50
C LYS A 206 8.73 -21.79 -8.82
N GLY A 207 9.39 -21.39 -9.89
CA GLY A 207 9.29 -22.03 -11.21
C GLY A 207 9.75 -23.49 -11.20
N ILE A 208 10.91 -23.76 -10.58
CA ILE A 208 11.46 -25.11 -10.43
C ILE A 208 10.53 -25.97 -9.55
N LYS A 209 10.09 -25.44 -8.41
CA LYS A 209 9.13 -26.11 -7.53
C LYS A 209 7.88 -26.56 -8.26
N LYS A 210 7.26 -25.68 -9.07
CA LYS A 210 6.08 -26.03 -9.88
C LYS A 210 6.34 -27.19 -10.84
N LYS A 211 7.49 -27.20 -11.51
CA LYS A 211 7.87 -28.28 -12.45
C LYS A 211 8.08 -29.61 -11.75
N ILE A 212 8.79 -29.61 -10.61
CA ILE A 212 9.01 -30.83 -9.81
C ILE A 212 7.68 -31.39 -9.31
N VAL A 213 6.81 -30.55 -8.76
CA VAL A 213 5.47 -30.97 -8.30
C VAL A 213 4.65 -31.57 -9.44
N ALA A 214 4.71 -30.99 -10.64
CA ALA A 214 4.01 -31.53 -11.81
C ALA A 214 4.54 -32.91 -12.22
N LEU A 215 5.87 -33.10 -12.23
CA LEU A 215 6.50 -34.38 -12.57
C LEU A 215 6.23 -35.46 -11.53
N ALA A 216 6.28 -35.12 -10.25
CA ALA A 216 6.11 -36.04 -9.13
C ALA A 216 4.70 -36.67 -9.05
N LYS A 217 3.71 -36.13 -9.78
CA LYS A 217 2.39 -36.77 -9.94
C LYS A 217 2.47 -38.15 -10.63
N SER A 218 3.49 -38.38 -11.44
CA SER A 218 3.73 -39.68 -12.08
C SER A 218 4.35 -40.67 -11.09
N PRO A 219 3.85 -41.93 -10.98
CA PRO A 219 4.46 -42.95 -10.13
C PRO A 219 5.96 -43.15 -10.36
N ARG A 220 6.41 -43.01 -11.63
CA ARG A 220 7.81 -43.13 -12.04
C ARG A 220 8.72 -42.06 -11.43
N HIS A 221 8.18 -40.88 -11.13
CA HIS A 221 8.96 -39.72 -10.69
C HIS A 221 8.62 -39.27 -9.26
N LYS A 222 7.84 -40.06 -8.52
CA LYS A 222 7.40 -39.75 -7.15
C LYS A 222 8.57 -39.53 -6.18
N SER A 223 9.73 -40.13 -6.45
CA SER A 223 10.95 -39.90 -5.67
C SER A 223 11.42 -38.44 -5.67
N LEU A 224 11.13 -37.65 -6.72
CA LEU A 224 11.52 -36.24 -6.81
C LEU A 224 10.86 -35.38 -5.72
N GLU A 225 9.69 -35.77 -5.22
CA GLU A 225 9.00 -35.05 -4.15
C GLU A 225 9.84 -34.99 -2.87
N ARG A 226 10.60 -36.06 -2.59
CA ARG A 226 11.51 -36.13 -1.42
C ARG A 226 12.66 -35.12 -1.50
N TRP A 227 13.07 -34.76 -2.71
CA TRP A 227 14.18 -33.83 -2.95
C TRP A 227 13.72 -32.38 -3.16
N LEU A 228 12.41 -32.15 -3.24
CA LEU A 228 11.84 -30.85 -3.60
C LEU A 228 12.37 -29.74 -2.71
N GLU A 229 12.32 -29.94 -1.40
CA GLU A 229 12.74 -28.94 -0.43
C GLU A 229 14.25 -28.68 -0.51
N THR A 230 15.07 -29.72 -0.61
CA THR A 230 16.52 -29.62 -0.77
C THR A 230 16.90 -28.85 -2.03
N ILE A 231 16.30 -29.18 -3.17
CA ILE A 231 16.55 -28.49 -4.45
C ILE A 231 16.13 -27.01 -4.36
N THR A 232 14.96 -26.74 -3.77
CA THR A 232 14.42 -25.38 -3.64
C THR A 232 15.31 -24.52 -2.75
N ARG A 233 15.83 -25.07 -1.64
CA ARG A 233 16.72 -24.37 -0.70
C ARG A 233 18.13 -24.17 -1.27
N HIS A 234 18.64 -25.13 -2.03
CA HIS A 234 19.98 -25.02 -2.65
C HIS A 234 20.09 -23.83 -3.60
N LEU A 235 18.99 -23.38 -4.21
CA LEU A 235 18.99 -22.21 -5.08
C LEU A 235 19.25 -20.87 -4.36
N TYR A 236 19.21 -20.86 -3.03
CA TYR A 236 19.51 -19.68 -2.20
C TYR A 236 20.90 -19.74 -1.54
N TRP A 237 21.66 -20.83 -1.78
CA TRP A 237 23.05 -21.01 -1.34
C TRP A 237 24.00 -20.60 -2.47
#